data_AF-A0A5D4UCC0-F1
#
_entry.id   AF-A0A5D4UCC0-F1
#
_cell.length_a   1.000
_cell.length_b   1.000
_cell.length_c   1.000
_cell.angle_alpha   90.00
_cell.angle_beta   90.00
_cell.angle_gamma   90.00
#
_symmetry.space_group_name_H-M   'P 1'
#
loop_
_entity.id
_entity.type
_entity.pdbx_description
1 polymer ?
#
loop_
_entity_poly.entity_id
_entity_poly.type
_entity_poly.pdbx_seq_one_letter_code
_entity_poly.pdbx_strand_id
1 'polypeptide(L)'
;MNVVRKGTILGIAASIQGLAMAIFLFPHFIPSGGAASVSVLLNYLLHVPFAITLWVLNASLLLAAVKWLGKENALWTMYCVTVTSFVVNFLNSHLIGTVSFIFVDLLIGSILFGIGIGILFRMGASSGGMDILALIISKLKGYTPGKTLFFINGSVLLLTGIVVDLKIILFALACQFIGTRILDIICQVEFKRSLNRLENQ
;
A
#
# COMPACT_ATOMS: atom_id res chain seq x y z
N MET A 1 3.19 -23.77 -2.99
CA MET A 1 3.63 -22.99 -4.17
C MET A 1 5.14 -22.84 -4.10
N ASN A 2 5.87 -23.05 -5.19
CA ASN A 2 7.33 -22.98 -5.18
C ASN A 2 7.81 -21.54 -4.87
N VAL A 3 8.92 -21.42 -4.14
CA VAL A 3 9.51 -20.13 -3.73
C VAL A 3 9.75 -19.21 -4.93
N VAL A 4 10.29 -19.74 -6.03
CA VAL A 4 10.52 -18.98 -7.27
C VAL A 4 9.22 -18.40 -7.83
N ARG A 5 8.16 -19.21 -7.90
CA ARG A 5 6.84 -18.76 -8.40
C ARG A 5 6.21 -17.73 -7.47
N LYS A 6 6.38 -17.88 -6.16
CA LYS A 6 5.91 -16.88 -5.17
C LYS A 6 6.65 -15.55 -5.40
N GLY A 7 7.97 -15.60 -5.50
CA GLY A 7 8.83 -14.44 -5.75
C GLY A 7 8.48 -13.72 -7.04
N THR A 8 8.26 -14.43 -8.15
CA THR A 8 7.93 -13.79 -9.44
C THR A 8 6.59 -13.08 -9.41
N ILE A 9 5.55 -13.69 -8.83
CA ILE A 9 4.23 -13.05 -8.70
C ILE A 9 4.33 -11.81 -7.82
N LEU A 10 5.01 -11.91 -6.67
CA LEU A 10 5.22 -10.79 -5.76
C LEU A 10 6.02 -9.66 -6.40
N GLY A 11 7.06 -9.99 -7.17
CA GLY A 11 7.86 -9.03 -7.90
C GLY A 11 7.04 -8.29 -8.96
N ILE A 12 6.26 -9.01 -9.76
CA ILE A 12 5.37 -8.40 -10.76
C ILE A 12 4.34 -7.48 -10.09
N ALA A 13 3.70 -7.93 -9.02
CA ALA A 13 2.72 -7.13 -8.28
C ALA A 13 3.33 -5.86 -7.67
N ALA A 14 4.51 -5.98 -7.05
CA ALA A 14 5.27 -4.87 -6.48
C ALA A 14 5.68 -3.85 -7.56
N SER A 15 6.06 -4.33 -8.75
CA SER A 15 6.38 -3.47 -9.89
C SER A 15 5.15 -2.77 -10.46
N ILE A 16 4.01 -3.45 -10.59
CA ILE A 16 2.75 -2.83 -11.01
C ILE A 16 2.37 -1.71 -10.03
N GLN A 17 2.48 -1.97 -8.73
CA GLN A 17 2.21 -0.97 -7.71
C GLN A 17 3.18 0.22 -7.79
N GLY A 18 4.49 -0.04 -7.94
CA GLY A 18 5.49 1.01 -8.09
C GLY A 18 5.28 1.87 -9.33
N LEU A 19 4.88 1.25 -10.44
CA LEU A 19 4.53 1.94 -11.68
C LEU A 19 3.29 2.82 -11.51
N ALA A 20 2.25 2.29 -10.83
CA ALA A 20 1.06 3.05 -10.51
C ALA A 20 1.40 4.31 -9.69
N MET A 21 2.24 4.15 -8.66
CA MET A 21 2.69 5.26 -7.82
C MET A 21 3.49 6.29 -8.61
N ALA A 22 4.51 5.86 -9.36
CA ALA A 22 5.46 6.77 -10.00
C ALA A 22 4.88 7.52 -11.20
N ILE A 23 4.07 6.86 -12.02
CA ILE A 23 3.55 7.46 -13.26
C ILE A 23 2.27 8.26 -13.02
N PHE A 24 1.38 7.77 -12.15
CA PHE A 24 0.02 8.32 -12.05
C PHE A 24 -0.26 9.05 -10.74
N LEU A 25 0.33 8.67 -9.60
CA LEU A 25 -0.04 9.22 -8.29
C LEU A 25 0.92 10.31 -7.82
N PHE A 26 2.22 10.02 -7.78
CA PHE A 26 3.24 10.91 -7.24
C PHE A 26 3.42 12.21 -8.03
N PRO A 27 3.29 12.26 -9.37
CA PRO A 27 3.33 13.52 -10.12
C PRO A 27 2.24 14.53 -9.71
N HIS A 28 1.10 14.04 -9.19
CA HIS A 28 0.01 14.88 -8.67
C HIS A 28 0.06 15.04 -7.15
N PHE A 29 1.18 14.68 -6.52
CA PHE A 29 1.38 14.69 -5.07
C PHE A 29 0.34 13.87 -4.29
N ILE A 30 -0.26 12.85 -4.91
CA ILE A 30 -1.27 12.01 -4.25
C ILE A 30 -0.52 10.97 -3.40
N PRO A 31 -0.53 11.09 -2.05
CA PRO A 31 0.11 10.11 -1.19
C PRO A 31 -0.55 8.74 -1.32
N SER A 32 0.27 7.71 -1.51
CA SER A 32 -0.19 6.32 -1.70
C SER A 32 -0.38 5.54 -0.39
N GLY A 33 -0.05 6.12 0.78
CA GLY A 33 -0.13 5.40 2.05
C GLY A 33 -0.07 6.25 3.32
N GLY A 34 -0.42 5.62 4.44
CA GLY A 34 -0.56 6.28 5.74
C GLY A 34 0.77 6.64 6.41
N ALA A 35 1.86 5.90 6.23
CA ALA A 35 3.11 6.13 6.97
C ALA A 35 3.78 7.46 6.57
N ALA A 36 3.77 7.76 5.27
CA ALA A 36 4.20 9.05 4.75
C ALA A 36 3.30 10.18 5.30
N SER A 37 1.99 9.97 5.35
CA SER A 37 1.03 10.96 5.89
C SER A 37 1.26 11.23 7.38
N VAL A 38 1.51 10.19 8.21
CA VAL A 38 1.92 10.39 9.61
C VAL A 38 3.23 11.18 9.68
N SER A 39 4.18 10.91 8.79
CA SER A 39 5.47 11.59 8.78
C SER A 39 5.34 13.08 8.42
N VAL A 40 4.45 13.42 7.48
CA VAL A 40 4.10 14.81 7.15
C VAL A 40 3.44 15.48 8.36
N LEU A 41 2.46 14.83 8.98
CA LEU A 41 1.73 15.39 10.12
C LEU A 41 2.65 15.67 11.31
N LEU A 42 3.55 14.74 11.67
CA LEU A 42 4.49 14.92 12.76
C LEU A 42 5.57 15.96 12.43
N ASN A 43 5.98 16.06 11.17
CA ASN A 43 6.87 17.14 10.74
C ASN A 43 6.20 18.51 10.90
N TYR A 44 4.93 18.64 10.52
CA TYR A 44 4.20 19.89 10.62
C TYR A 44 3.93 20.30 12.09
N LEU A 45 3.53 19.36 12.94
CA LEU A 45 3.16 19.67 14.33
C LEU A 45 4.36 19.77 15.29
N LEU A 46 5.34 18.88 15.14
CA LEU A 46 6.43 18.71 16.11
C LEU A 46 7.81 19.07 15.52
N HIS A 47 7.88 19.49 14.26
CA HIS A 47 9.13 19.80 13.55
C HIS A 47 10.13 18.62 13.51
N VAL A 48 9.64 17.40 13.71
CA VAL A 48 10.47 16.19 13.63
C VAL A 48 10.81 15.93 12.15
N PRO A 49 12.07 15.62 11.80
CA PRO A 49 12.45 15.37 10.42
C PRO A 49 11.64 14.22 9.80
N PHE A 50 11.02 14.49 8.64
CA PHE A 50 10.18 13.54 7.90
C PHE A 50 10.84 12.16 7.73
N ALA A 51 12.12 12.15 7.33
CA ALA A 51 12.88 10.92 7.08
C ALA A 51 13.03 10.07 8.34
N ILE A 52 13.23 10.68 9.51
CA ILE A 52 13.39 9.98 10.79
C ILE A 52 12.07 9.32 11.18
N THR A 53 10.97 10.07 11.13
CA THR A 53 9.64 9.55 11.46
C THR A 53 9.26 8.38 10.55
N LEU A 54 9.48 8.52 9.25
CA LEU A 54 9.16 7.49 8.28
C LEU A 54 9.99 6.22 8.50
N TRP A 55 11.29 6.36 8.77
CA TRP A 55 12.17 5.24 9.04
C TRP A 55 11.78 4.50 10.33
N VAL A 56 11.52 5.23 11.42
CA VAL A 56 11.10 4.64 12.70
C VAL A 56 9.75 3.92 12.57
N LEU A 57 8.77 4.52 11.89
CA LEU A 57 7.48 3.88 11.64
C LEU A 57 7.63 2.60 10.80
N ASN A 58 8.38 2.66 9.70
CA ASN A 58 8.59 1.47 8.87
C ASN A 58 9.34 0.36 9.61
N ALA A 59 10.38 0.70 10.37
CA ALA A 59 11.13 -0.26 11.17
C ALA A 59 10.25 -0.92 12.24
N SER A 60 9.47 -0.13 12.99
CA SER A 60 8.57 -0.65 14.03
C SER A 60 7.46 -1.53 13.45
N LEU A 61 6.87 -1.14 12.33
CA LEU A 61 5.85 -1.94 11.63
C LEU A 61 6.43 -3.24 11.07
N LEU A 62 7.65 -3.22 10.54
CA LEU A 62 8.32 -4.43 10.05
C LEU A 62 8.65 -5.40 11.20
N LEU A 63 9.11 -4.89 12.35
CA LEU A 63 9.30 -5.71 13.55
C LEU A 63 7.97 -6.32 14.03
N ALA A 64 6.88 -5.56 13.98
CA ALA A 64 5.55 -6.08 14.25
C ALA A 64 5.15 -7.17 13.23
N ALA A 65 5.47 -7.01 11.95
CA ALA A 65 5.21 -8.03 10.94
C ALA A 65 5.94 -9.34 11.25
N VAL A 66 7.19 -9.29 11.68
CA VAL A 66 7.94 -10.48 12.08
C VAL A 66 7.23 -11.22 13.22
N LYS A 67 6.74 -10.49 14.22
CA LYS A 67 6.04 -11.06 15.38
C LYS A 67 4.66 -11.65 15.03
N TRP A 68 3.87 -10.94 14.24
CA TRP A 68 2.45 -11.27 14.03
C TRP A 68 2.15 -11.98 12.71
N LEU A 69 2.94 -11.75 11.66
CA LEU A 69 2.80 -12.42 10.36
C LEU A 69 3.78 -13.57 10.15
N GLY A 70 4.84 -13.64 10.96
CA GLY A 70 5.92 -14.60 10.85
C GLY A 70 7.08 -14.12 9.97
N LYS A 71 8.27 -14.67 10.24
CA LYS A 71 9.54 -14.29 9.57
C LYS A 71 9.46 -14.38 8.04
N GLU A 72 8.83 -15.42 7.49
CA GLU A 72 8.73 -15.60 6.04
C GLU A 72 7.95 -14.46 5.37
N ASN A 73 6.78 -14.09 5.91
CA ASN A 73 5.95 -13.03 5.36
C ASN A 73 6.61 -11.65 5.50
N ALA A 74 7.36 -11.43 6.58
CA ALA A 74 8.17 -10.22 6.75
C ALA A 74 9.30 -10.14 5.71
N LEU A 75 9.99 -11.24 5.41
CA LEU A 75 11.01 -11.29 4.35
C LEU A 75 10.41 -10.99 2.96
N TRP A 76 9.24 -11.57 2.65
CA TRP A 76 8.54 -11.26 1.41
C TRP A 76 8.09 -9.81 1.34
N THR A 77 7.64 -9.24 2.46
CA THR A 77 7.31 -7.81 2.55
C THR A 77 8.54 -6.94 2.27
N MET A 78 9.70 -7.25 2.86
CA MET A 78 10.94 -6.52 2.55
C MET A 78 11.33 -6.62 1.08
N TYR A 79 11.18 -7.81 0.47
CA TYR A 79 11.41 -8.00 -0.95
C TYR A 79 10.49 -7.09 -1.79
N CYS A 80 9.18 -7.08 -1.50
CA CYS A 80 8.21 -6.26 -2.21
C CYS A 80 8.47 -4.75 -2.02
N VAL A 81 8.79 -4.31 -0.79
CA VAL A 81 9.21 -2.94 -0.49
C VAL A 81 10.39 -2.55 -1.38
N THR A 82 11.41 -3.41 -1.45
CA THR A 82 12.63 -3.15 -2.23
C THR A 82 12.32 -3.01 -3.72
N VAL A 83 11.51 -3.91 -4.27
CA VAL A 83 11.11 -3.88 -5.69
C VAL A 83 10.26 -2.64 -5.97
N THR A 84 9.26 -2.33 -5.16
CA THR A 84 8.41 -1.14 -5.33
C THR A 84 9.24 0.13 -5.26
N SER A 85 10.12 0.27 -4.27
CA SER A 85 11.03 1.43 -4.15
C SER A 85 11.98 1.55 -5.33
N PHE A 86 12.55 0.45 -5.82
CA PHE A 86 13.42 0.45 -6.99
C PHE A 86 12.68 0.93 -8.24
N VAL A 87 11.48 0.39 -8.50
CA VAL A 87 10.66 0.78 -9.66
C VAL A 87 10.26 2.25 -9.59
N VAL A 88 9.82 2.72 -8.42
CA VAL A 88 9.48 4.13 -8.22
C VAL A 88 10.68 5.04 -8.50
N ASN A 89 11.84 4.71 -7.94
CA ASN A 89 13.05 5.51 -8.12
C ASN A 89 13.54 5.50 -9.57
N PHE A 90 13.51 4.34 -10.23
CA PHE A 90 13.89 4.18 -11.62
C PHE A 90 12.97 4.97 -12.56
N LEU A 91 11.66 4.92 -12.33
CA LEU A 91 10.70 5.65 -13.17
C LEU A 91 10.77 7.16 -12.92
N ASN A 92 10.89 7.61 -11.67
CA ASN A 92 11.03 9.04 -11.36
C ASN A 92 12.28 9.67 -11.97
N SER A 93 13.38 8.93 -12.11
CA SER A 93 14.61 9.46 -12.72
C SER A 93 14.57 9.51 -14.25
N HIS A 94 13.66 8.79 -14.91
CA HIS A 94 13.59 8.68 -16.37
C HIS A 94 12.32 9.29 -16.98
N LEU A 95 11.24 9.44 -16.22
CA LEU A 95 9.97 9.98 -16.68
C LEU A 95 9.81 11.42 -16.18
N ILE A 96 10.23 12.37 -17.01
CA ILE A 96 9.97 13.80 -16.78
C ILE A 96 8.59 14.12 -17.35
N GLY A 97 7.61 14.31 -16.45
CA GLY A 97 6.38 15.06 -16.71
C GLY A 97 5.51 14.56 -17.87
N THR A 98 4.80 13.45 -17.68
CA THR A 98 3.62 13.19 -18.51
C THR A 98 2.48 14.04 -17.97
N VAL A 99 2.25 15.22 -18.58
CA VAL A 99 1.11 16.08 -18.25
C VAL A 99 -0.16 15.33 -18.67
N SER A 100 -0.81 14.69 -17.71
CA SER A 100 -2.07 14.00 -17.89
C SER A 100 -3.11 14.55 -16.93
N PHE A 101 -4.38 14.29 -17.24
CA PHE A 101 -5.51 14.81 -16.48
C PHE A 101 -5.56 14.12 -15.12
N ILE A 102 -5.47 14.89 -14.03
CA ILE A 102 -5.44 14.38 -12.65
C ILE A 102 -6.52 13.32 -12.36
N PHE A 103 -7.73 13.47 -12.90
CA PHE A 103 -8.81 12.50 -12.72
C PHE A 103 -8.55 11.17 -13.44
N VAL A 104 -7.99 11.20 -14.64
CA VAL A 104 -7.66 9.99 -15.41
C VAL A 104 -6.52 9.25 -14.70
N ASP A 105 -5.49 9.98 -14.30
CA ASP A 105 -4.35 9.41 -13.60
C ASP A 105 -4.74 8.87 -12.23
N LEU A 106 -5.59 9.59 -11.50
CA LEU A 106 -6.17 9.11 -10.25
C LEU A 106 -6.88 7.78 -10.47
N LEU A 107 -7.77 7.66 -11.46
CA LEU A 107 -8.52 6.42 -11.70
C LEU A 107 -7.60 5.26 -12.08
N ILE A 108 -6.73 5.46 -13.08
CA ILE A 108 -5.83 4.40 -13.57
C ILE A 108 -4.82 4.01 -12.49
N GLY A 109 -4.20 5.01 -11.86
CA GLY A 109 -3.26 4.82 -10.76
C GLY A 109 -3.88 4.08 -9.59
N SER A 110 -5.11 4.42 -9.20
CA SER A 110 -5.81 3.74 -8.10
C SER A 110 -6.13 2.29 -8.41
N ILE A 111 -6.56 1.99 -9.64
CA ILE A 111 -6.86 0.63 -10.07
C ILE A 111 -5.58 -0.21 -10.09
N LEU A 112 -4.51 0.27 -10.72
CA LEU A 112 -3.24 -0.44 -10.79
C LEU A 112 -2.61 -0.62 -9.41
N PHE A 113 -2.65 0.42 -8.56
CA PHE A 113 -2.22 0.34 -7.17
C PHE A 113 -3.00 -0.73 -6.41
N GLY A 114 -4.34 -0.71 -6.52
CA GLY A 114 -5.24 -1.70 -5.94
C GLY A 114 -4.95 -3.13 -6.42
N ILE A 115 -4.60 -3.29 -7.71
CA ILE A 115 -4.21 -4.58 -8.28
C ILE A 115 -2.92 -5.10 -7.65
N GLY A 116 -1.88 -4.27 -7.65
CA GLY A 116 -0.59 -4.63 -7.08
C GLY A 116 -0.71 -5.00 -5.60
N ILE A 117 -1.25 -4.09 -4.78
CA ILE A 117 -1.37 -4.32 -3.34
C ILE A 117 -2.33 -5.48 -3.01
N GLY A 118 -3.39 -5.69 -3.78
CA GLY A 118 -4.29 -6.83 -3.63
C GLY A 118 -3.60 -8.17 -3.82
N ILE A 119 -2.72 -8.28 -4.83
CA ILE A 119 -1.92 -9.48 -5.05
C ILE A 119 -0.90 -9.68 -3.91
N LEU A 120 -0.25 -8.60 -3.46
CA LEU A 120 0.69 -8.67 -2.33
C LEU A 120 -0.01 -9.21 -1.07
N PHE A 121 -1.13 -8.59 -0.69
CA PHE A 121 -1.89 -8.95 0.51
C PHE A 121 -2.41 -10.39 0.44
N ARG A 122 -2.90 -10.79 -0.73
CA ARG A 122 -3.33 -12.17 -1.01
C ARG A 122 -2.21 -13.19 -0.75
N MET A 123 -0.96 -12.82 -1.00
CA MET A 123 0.20 -13.68 -0.78
C MET A 123 0.85 -13.49 0.61
N GLY A 124 0.22 -12.69 1.48
CA GLY A 124 0.70 -12.41 2.83
C GLY A 124 1.88 -11.45 2.90
N ALA A 125 2.12 -10.67 1.84
CA ALA A 125 3.15 -9.64 1.76
C ALA A 125 2.53 -8.24 1.64
N SER A 126 3.37 -7.21 1.79
CA SER A 126 2.97 -5.81 1.70
C SER A 126 4.06 -4.98 1.03
N SER A 127 3.71 -3.78 0.57
CA SER A 127 4.63 -2.83 -0.04
C SER A 127 5.34 -1.90 0.95
N GLY A 128 5.02 -2.03 2.25
CA GLY A 128 5.62 -1.23 3.33
C GLY A 128 4.65 -0.23 3.97
N GLY A 129 5.14 0.60 4.89
CA GLY A 129 4.32 1.61 5.54
C GLY A 129 3.15 1.04 6.34
N MET A 130 2.07 1.81 6.40
CA MET A 130 0.84 1.46 7.13
C MET A 130 0.10 0.27 6.51
N ASP A 131 0.46 -0.14 5.29
CA ASP A 131 -0.07 -1.36 4.68
C ASP A 131 0.32 -2.60 5.48
N ILE A 132 1.50 -2.60 6.13
CA ILE A 132 1.91 -3.68 7.03
C ILE A 132 0.93 -3.79 8.21
N LEU A 133 0.58 -2.66 8.82
CA LEU A 133 -0.35 -2.63 9.94
C LEU A 133 -1.74 -3.12 9.51
N ALA A 134 -2.22 -2.69 8.34
CA ALA A 134 -3.49 -3.14 7.80
C ALA A 134 -3.51 -4.65 7.54
N LEU A 135 -2.43 -5.20 6.97
CA LEU A 135 -2.31 -6.64 6.72
C LEU A 135 -2.29 -7.44 8.03
N ILE A 136 -1.57 -6.95 9.05
CA ILE A 136 -1.56 -7.56 10.39
C ILE A 136 -2.98 -7.58 10.97
N ILE A 137 -3.66 -6.43 11.03
CA ILE A 137 -4.98 -6.33 11.64
C ILE A 137 -6.00 -7.17 10.88
N SER A 138 -5.96 -7.16 9.55
CA SER A 138 -6.85 -7.97 8.72
C SER A 138 -6.68 -9.46 8.98
N LYS A 139 -5.43 -9.94 9.07
CA LYS A 139 -5.16 -11.36 9.39
C LYS A 139 -5.59 -11.75 10.80
N LEU A 140 -5.44 -10.85 11.78
CA LEU A 140 -5.76 -11.18 13.18
C LEU A 140 -7.26 -11.11 13.48
N LYS A 141 -7.96 -10.12 12.91
CA LYS A 141 -9.38 -9.88 13.18
C LYS A 141 -10.33 -10.52 12.15
N GLY A 142 -9.79 -11.07 11.05
CA GLY A 142 -10.59 -11.63 9.95
C GLY A 142 -11.36 -10.58 9.16
N TYR A 143 -10.99 -9.30 9.27
CA TYR A 143 -11.64 -8.23 8.51
C TYR A 143 -11.15 -8.19 7.07
N THR A 144 -11.97 -7.65 6.16
CA THR A 144 -11.52 -7.49 4.77
C THR A 144 -10.30 -6.56 4.71
N PRO A 145 -9.24 -6.95 3.99
CA PRO A 145 -7.99 -6.22 4.09
C PRO A 145 -8.09 -4.80 3.49
N GLY A 146 -8.89 -4.62 2.45
CA GLY A 146 -9.19 -3.32 1.84
C GLY A 146 -9.92 -2.39 2.80
N LYS A 147 -10.97 -2.87 3.48
CA LYS A 147 -11.66 -2.07 4.51
C LYS A 147 -10.70 -1.67 5.62
N THR A 148 -9.89 -2.59 6.12
CA THR A 148 -8.91 -2.33 7.18
C THR A 148 -7.90 -1.27 6.74
N LEU A 149 -7.36 -1.40 5.53
CA LEU A 149 -6.42 -0.46 4.95
C LEU A 149 -7.04 0.93 4.73
N PHE A 150 -8.28 0.99 4.25
CA PHE A 150 -9.02 2.24 4.06
C PHE A 150 -9.20 3.00 5.37
N PHE A 151 -9.59 2.33 6.46
CA PHE A 151 -9.77 2.99 7.75
C PHE A 151 -8.45 3.51 8.33
N ILE A 152 -7.38 2.71 8.25
CA ILE A 152 -6.08 3.09 8.79
C ILE A 152 -5.49 4.25 8.00
N ASN A 153 -5.37 4.12 6.67
CA ASN A 153 -4.79 5.19 5.84
C ASN A 153 -5.73 6.40 5.76
N GLY A 154 -7.04 6.18 5.62
CA GLY A 154 -8.02 7.25 5.49
C GLY A 154 -8.12 8.13 6.73
N SER A 155 -8.04 7.56 7.93
CA SER A 155 -8.04 8.36 9.17
C SER A 155 -6.81 9.25 9.27
N VAL A 156 -5.63 8.72 8.96
CA VAL A 156 -4.37 9.49 8.96
C VAL A 156 -4.40 10.57 7.87
N LEU A 157 -4.86 10.23 6.66
CA LEU A 157 -4.99 11.18 5.56
C LEU A 157 -5.93 12.34 5.94
N LEU A 158 -7.11 12.04 6.48
CA LEU A 158 -8.07 13.06 6.95
C LEU A 158 -7.45 14.00 7.99
N LEU A 159 -6.78 13.44 9.00
CA LEU A 159 -6.09 14.24 10.02
C LEU A 159 -5.00 15.13 9.40
N THR A 160 -4.24 14.59 8.45
CA THR A 160 -3.19 15.34 7.75
C THR A 160 -3.78 16.46 6.89
N GLY A 161 -4.92 16.23 6.22
CA GLY A 161 -5.56 17.21 5.34
C GLY A 161 -6.23 18.38 6.04
N ILE A 162 -6.71 18.17 7.26
CA ILE A 162 -7.22 19.26 8.11
C ILE A 162 -6.09 20.23 8.49
N VAL A 163 -4.85 19.73 8.57
CA VAL A 163 -3.68 20.48 9.05
C VAL A 163 -2.84 21.05 7.92
N VAL A 164 -2.71 20.36 6.78
CA VAL A 164 -1.76 20.68 5.71
C VAL A 164 -2.47 21.28 4.48
N ASP A 165 -3.18 20.45 3.71
CA ASP A 165 -3.96 20.87 2.53
C ASP A 165 -5.07 19.85 2.26
N LEU A 166 -6.31 20.34 2.21
CA LEU A 166 -7.50 19.51 2.06
C LEU A 166 -7.68 19.00 0.62
N LYS A 167 -7.20 19.72 -0.41
CA LYS A 167 -7.40 19.35 -1.82
C LYS A 167 -6.65 18.06 -2.19
N ILE A 168 -5.36 18.01 -1.89
CA ILE A 168 -4.51 16.84 -2.20
C ILE A 168 -5.00 15.61 -1.43
N ILE A 169 -5.46 15.82 -0.20
CA ILE A 169 -5.95 14.74 0.66
C ILE A 169 -7.30 14.18 0.19
N LEU A 170 -8.19 15.00 -0.40
CA LEU A 170 -9.41 14.48 -1.02
C LEU A 170 -9.09 13.53 -2.19
N PHE A 171 -8.09 13.88 -3.03
CA PHE A 171 -7.63 12.97 -4.08
C PHE A 171 -7.00 11.70 -3.51
N ALA A 172 -6.21 11.80 -2.43
CA ALA A 172 -5.66 10.64 -1.74
C ALA A 172 -6.75 9.73 -1.16
N LEU A 173 -7.81 10.29 -0.58
CA LEU A 173 -8.94 9.52 -0.05
C LEU A 173 -9.72 8.83 -1.17
N ALA A 174 -9.94 9.51 -2.30
CA ALA A 174 -10.55 8.91 -3.48
C ALA A 174 -9.68 7.75 -4.02
N CYS A 175 -8.36 7.96 -4.09
CA CYS A 175 -7.40 6.93 -4.49
C CYS A 175 -7.47 5.73 -3.55
N GLN A 176 -7.43 5.98 -2.24
CA GLN A 176 -7.51 4.94 -1.23
C GLN A 176 -8.84 4.20 -1.28
N PHE A 177 -9.95 4.89 -1.53
CA PHE A 177 -11.26 4.26 -1.68
C PHE A 177 -11.29 3.30 -2.87
N ILE A 178 -10.88 3.75 -4.06
CA ILE A 178 -10.88 2.92 -5.27
C ILE A 178 -9.89 1.76 -5.11
N GLY A 179 -8.66 2.05 -4.73
CA GLY A 179 -7.60 1.05 -4.57
C GLY A 179 -7.97 -0.05 -3.57
N THR A 180 -8.60 0.31 -2.44
CA THR A 180 -9.02 -0.67 -1.44
C THR A 180 -10.21 -1.53 -1.86
N ARG A 181 -11.10 -1.02 -2.72
CA ARG A 181 -12.16 -1.84 -3.33
C ARG A 181 -11.59 -2.87 -4.30
N ILE A 182 -10.64 -2.47 -5.13
CA ILE A 182 -9.94 -3.37 -6.05
C ILE A 182 -9.13 -4.41 -5.26
N LEU A 183 -8.46 -3.99 -4.18
CA LEU A 183 -7.77 -4.88 -3.24
C LEU A 183 -8.73 -5.95 -2.71
N ASP A 184 -9.88 -5.54 -2.15
CA ASP A 184 -10.87 -6.47 -1.60
C ASP A 184 -11.38 -7.46 -2.66
N ILE A 185 -11.64 -7.00 -3.90
CA ILE A 185 -12.03 -7.88 -5.00
C ILE A 185 -10.96 -8.95 -5.25
N ILE A 186 -9.69 -8.57 -5.34
CA ILE A 186 -8.59 -9.52 -5.57
C ILE A 186 -8.43 -10.52 -4.43
N CYS A 187 -8.58 -10.07 -3.18
CA CYS A 187 -8.52 -10.96 -2.02
C CYS A 187 -9.74 -11.89 -1.91
N GLN A 188 -10.94 -11.42 -2.24
CA GLN A 188 -12.18 -12.20 -2.16
C GLN A 188 -12.25 -13.36 -3.16
N VAL A 189 -11.62 -13.24 -4.33
CA VAL A 189 -11.51 -14.33 -5.31
C VAL A 189 -10.92 -15.61 -4.70
N GLU A 190 -10.13 -15.51 -3.63
CA GLU A 190 -9.60 -16.67 -2.90
C GLU A 190 -10.45 -17.08 -1.70
N PHE A 191 -11.07 -16.15 -0.97
CA PHE A 191 -11.87 -16.48 0.21
C PHE A 191 -13.06 -17.40 -0.14
N LYS A 192 -13.66 -17.21 -1.32
CA LYS A 192 -14.68 -18.11 -1.87
C LYS A 192 -14.12 -19.49 -2.23
N ARG A 193 -12.84 -19.58 -2.61
CA ARG A 193 -12.15 -20.86 -2.90
C ARG A 193 -11.74 -21.61 -1.63
N SER A 194 -11.40 -20.93 -0.54
CA SER A 194 -11.07 -21.58 0.73
C SER A 194 -12.31 -22.09 1.47
N LEU A 195 -13.42 -21.33 1.46
CA LEU A 195 -14.71 -21.78 2.01
C LEU A 195 -15.28 -22.99 1.24
N ASN A 196 -15.28 -22.95 -0.10
CA ASN A 196 -15.73 -24.09 -0.91
C ASN A 196 -14.88 -25.36 -0.70
N ARG A 197 -13.67 -25.29 -0.15
CA ARG A 197 -12.87 -26.48 0.21
C ARG A 197 -13.24 -27.05 1.58
N LEU A 198 -13.78 -26.23 2.47
CA LEU A 198 -14.23 -26.65 3.80
C LEU A 198 -15.67 -27.17 3.77
N GLU A 199 -16.52 -26.69 2.86
CA GLU A 199 -17.88 -27.21 2.65
C GLU A 199 -17.92 -28.53 1.86
N ASN A 200 -16.84 -28.88 1.16
CA ASN A 200 -16.72 -30.13 0.40
C ASN A 200 -15.84 -31.19 1.10
N GLN A 201 -15.59 -31.03 2.41
CA GLN A 201 -14.98 -32.02 3.30
C GLN A 201 -15.97 -32.43 4.37
#